data_AF-A0A9D8X0X0-F1
#
_entry.id   AF-A0A9D8X0X0-F1
#
_cell.length_a   1.000
_cell.length_b   1.000
_cell.length_c   1.000
_cell.angle_alpha   90.00
_cell.angle_beta   90.00
_cell.angle_gamma   90.00
#
_symmetry.space_group_name_H-M   'P 1'
#
loop_
_entity.id
_entity.type
_entity.pdbx_description
1 polymer ?
#
loop_
_entity_poly.entity_id
_entity_poly.type
_entity_poly.pdbx_seq_one_letter_code
_entity_poly.pdbx_strand_id
1 'polypeptide(L)'
;MKNGKKVLIFIISILVLLLIAVNIFLYWYKDNFSKRVSEQLELGQQYLLDMDYEQAIAAYEVVIELEPKNTEAYFGMADAYLAMGEPQKAVKILKRGYRETGDEEMKELYEELEAELNREQSDLNIVQIDTGDFPNITVYFSLEDLEGNFIRDIQPQQIQVLESNADKEWAEVAGSLSFSEEDVSKRSVEMVMDISGSMDNSIAQLCKAAQELLNQMQGGNYDVSLTVFDDRWETLVDYTSNIQAVSNELNNLYTGGGTALYDTLENSLYQAINQQGQKYILAFTDGEDNSSSITKDELISLANYYHVPIYIIMEMNQAYWTQDMEEIARESGGEFYAISSIDELYDLYYDIFQFQENLYSFRYTTEQADSECGIRVVYNSKQYNGESESKFISQKPMKRERVSNSAIMEIEASSSRQGYPLENAFDSDDDTMWAEGVRGNGIGEYIRISLDEAHELNGISIRNGNRNNSDDYEKYGRIKIIQVTFSDGSQRQFELDDNYYEPCQVNFINPVRTDSLKIEILDVYEGTTYQDTCIAGISIN
;
A
#
# COMPACT_ATOMS: atom_id res chain seq x y z
N MET A 1 75.88 -66.73 -43.53
CA MET A 1 74.46 -66.61 -43.09
C MET A 1 74.18 -66.85 -41.59
N LYS A 2 75.10 -67.40 -40.77
CA LYS A 2 74.81 -67.70 -39.33
C LYS A 2 74.89 -66.51 -38.36
N ASN A 3 75.70 -65.47 -38.66
CA ASN A 3 75.87 -64.33 -37.75
C ASN A 3 74.74 -63.29 -37.83
N GLY A 4 74.11 -63.12 -39.00
CA GLY A 4 72.99 -62.16 -39.18
C GLY A 4 71.74 -62.51 -38.36
N LYS A 5 71.43 -63.80 -38.18
CA LYS A 5 70.30 -64.23 -37.33
C LYS A 5 70.53 -63.96 -35.84
N LYS A 6 71.76 -64.09 -35.35
CA LYS A 6 72.10 -63.79 -33.94
C LYS A 6 72.02 -62.30 -33.65
N VAL A 7 72.49 -61.46 -34.58
CA VAL A 7 72.38 -60.00 -34.49
C VAL A 7 70.91 -59.55 -34.53
N LEU A 8 70.09 -60.15 -35.39
CA LEU A 8 68.65 -59.85 -35.47
C LEU A 8 67.90 -60.22 -34.17
N ILE A 9 68.16 -61.39 -33.60
CA ILE A 9 67.54 -61.82 -32.33
C ILE A 9 67.94 -60.90 -31.18
N PHE A 10 69.19 -60.43 -31.16
CA PHE A 10 69.68 -59.47 -30.15
C PHE A 10 68.98 -58.11 -30.27
N ILE A 11 68.80 -57.59 -31.50
CA ILE A 11 68.07 -56.33 -31.75
C ILE A 11 66.60 -56.44 -31.34
N ILE A 12 65.92 -57.55 -31.66
CA ILE A 12 64.53 -57.81 -31.25
C ILE A 12 64.41 -57.87 -29.72
N SER A 13 65.38 -58.51 -29.04
CA SER A 13 65.39 -58.61 -27.57
C SER A 13 65.54 -57.24 -26.90
N ILE A 14 66.39 -56.36 -27.46
CA ILE A 14 66.54 -54.97 -27.00
C ILE A 14 65.25 -54.17 -27.22
N LEU A 15 64.60 -54.31 -28.37
CA LEU A 15 63.33 -53.64 -28.66
C LEU A 15 62.21 -54.07 -27.70
N VAL A 16 62.13 -55.36 -27.36
CA VAL A 16 61.16 -55.87 -26.37
C VAL A 16 61.45 -55.31 -24.97
N LEU A 17 62.72 -55.27 -24.55
CA LEU A 17 63.11 -54.67 -23.26
C LEU A 17 62.83 -53.17 -23.19
N LEU A 18 63.06 -52.44 -24.28
CA LEU A 18 62.69 -51.02 -24.41
C LEU A 18 61.17 -50.84 -24.32
N LEU A 19 60.39 -51.70 -24.98
CA LEU A 19 58.93 -51.64 -24.92
C LEU A 19 58.41 -51.92 -23.50
N ILE A 20 59.01 -52.87 -22.79
CA ILE A 20 58.70 -53.17 -21.38
C ILE A 20 59.08 -51.99 -20.49
N ALA A 21 60.28 -51.42 -20.65
CA ALA A 21 60.72 -50.26 -19.88
C ALA A 21 59.84 -49.04 -20.12
N VAL A 22 59.40 -48.79 -21.36
CA VAL A 22 58.42 -47.74 -21.70
C VAL A 22 57.08 -48.02 -21.03
N ASN A 23 56.58 -49.26 -21.01
CA ASN A 23 55.33 -49.59 -20.32
C ASN A 23 55.43 -49.44 -18.79
N ILE A 24 56.55 -49.85 -18.18
CA ILE A 24 56.80 -49.66 -16.74
C ILE A 24 56.90 -48.16 -16.42
N PHE A 25 57.59 -47.39 -17.27
CA PHE A 25 57.69 -45.94 -17.13
C PHE A 25 56.31 -45.28 -17.29
N LEU A 26 55.52 -45.66 -18.30
CA LEU A 26 54.17 -45.15 -18.50
C LEU A 26 53.25 -45.52 -17.32
N TYR A 27 53.38 -46.71 -16.75
CA TYR A 27 52.62 -47.14 -15.58
C TYR A 27 53.00 -46.32 -14.33
N TRP A 28 54.30 -46.21 -14.03
CA TRP A 28 54.81 -45.42 -12.90
C TRP A 28 54.49 -43.93 -13.04
N TYR A 29 54.59 -43.40 -14.26
CA TYR A 29 54.22 -42.02 -14.59
C TYR A 29 52.73 -41.81 -14.36
N LYS A 30 51.87 -42.72 -14.83
CA LYS A 30 50.42 -42.66 -14.63
C LYS A 30 50.02 -42.75 -13.16
N ASP A 31 50.66 -43.63 -12.38
CA ASP A 31 50.36 -43.84 -10.95
C ASP A 31 50.71 -42.62 -10.08
N ASN A 32 51.91 -42.05 -10.26
CA ASN A 32 52.30 -40.81 -9.57
C ASN A 32 51.46 -39.61 -10.00
N PHE A 33 51.07 -39.57 -11.29
CA PHE A 33 50.23 -38.52 -11.83
C PHE A 33 48.82 -38.56 -11.20
N SER A 34 48.17 -39.73 -11.18
CA SER A 34 46.84 -39.89 -10.54
C SER A 34 46.87 -39.59 -9.05
N LYS A 35 47.96 -39.95 -8.35
CA LYS A 35 48.12 -39.66 -6.93
C LYS A 35 48.14 -38.15 -6.66
N ARG A 36 48.90 -37.40 -7.46
CA ARG A 36 49.00 -35.94 -7.32
C ARG A 36 47.67 -35.24 -7.59
N VAL A 37 46.89 -35.70 -8.56
CA VAL A 37 45.53 -35.19 -8.83
C VAL A 37 44.63 -35.38 -7.61
N SER A 38 44.60 -36.60 -7.05
CA SER A 38 43.79 -36.91 -5.85
C SER A 38 44.20 -36.06 -4.65
N GLU A 39 45.51 -35.91 -4.39
CA GLU A 39 46.03 -35.10 -3.27
C GLU A 39 45.64 -33.61 -3.40
N GLN A 40 45.71 -33.06 -4.61
CA GLN A 40 45.35 -31.64 -4.83
C GLN A 40 43.83 -31.42 -4.78
N LEU A 41 43.05 -32.37 -5.24
CA LEU A 41 41.59 -32.29 -5.20
C LEU A 41 41.08 -32.34 -3.75
N GLU A 42 41.63 -33.23 -2.91
CA GLU A 42 41.35 -33.26 -1.46
C GLU A 42 41.75 -31.96 -0.76
N LEU A 43 42.93 -31.41 -1.11
CA LEU A 43 43.37 -30.11 -0.58
C LEU A 43 42.43 -28.98 -0.97
N GLY A 44 42.00 -28.93 -2.23
CA GLY A 44 41.04 -27.92 -2.71
C GLY A 44 39.73 -27.96 -1.93
N GLN A 45 39.20 -29.16 -1.69
CA GLN A 45 37.99 -29.35 -0.89
C GLN A 45 38.19 -28.93 0.56
N GLN A 46 39.32 -29.29 1.17
CA GLN A 46 39.64 -28.90 2.53
C GLN A 46 39.74 -27.38 2.67
N TYR A 47 40.46 -26.71 1.77
CA TYR A 47 40.58 -25.26 1.80
C TYR A 47 39.22 -24.56 1.61
N LEU A 48 38.33 -25.12 0.79
CA LEU A 48 36.98 -24.59 0.61
C LEU A 48 36.15 -24.68 1.91
N LEU A 49 36.26 -25.79 2.65
CA LEU A 49 35.64 -25.97 3.97
C LEU A 49 36.24 -25.03 5.03
N ASP A 50 37.55 -24.79 4.95
CA ASP A 50 38.27 -23.87 5.83
C ASP A 50 38.06 -22.39 5.44
N MET A 51 37.25 -22.11 4.41
CA MET A 51 36.99 -20.79 3.83
C MET A 51 38.24 -20.09 3.28
N ASP A 52 39.32 -20.83 3.03
CA ASP A 52 40.54 -20.35 2.38
C ASP A 52 40.41 -20.48 0.85
N TYR A 53 39.50 -19.67 0.30
CA TYR A 53 39.08 -19.77 -1.10
C TYR A 53 40.23 -19.60 -2.11
N GLU A 54 41.22 -18.76 -1.79
CA GLU A 54 42.38 -18.53 -2.65
C GLU A 54 43.26 -19.78 -2.77
N GLN A 55 43.49 -20.49 -1.66
CA GLN A 55 44.22 -21.76 -1.69
C GLN A 55 43.41 -22.89 -2.32
N ALA A 56 42.08 -22.90 -2.11
CA ALA A 56 41.19 -23.83 -2.80
C ALA A 56 41.29 -23.69 -4.31
N ILE A 57 41.19 -22.46 -4.82
CA ILE A 57 41.35 -22.13 -6.24
C ILE A 57 42.70 -22.59 -6.77
N ALA A 58 43.80 -22.31 -6.05
CA ALA A 58 45.14 -22.72 -6.47
C ALA A 58 45.28 -24.25 -6.58
N ALA A 59 44.70 -25.00 -5.63
CA ALA A 59 44.73 -26.45 -5.64
C ALA A 59 43.91 -27.02 -6.82
N TYR A 60 42.70 -26.50 -7.06
CA TYR A 60 41.87 -26.90 -8.20
C TYR A 60 42.48 -26.51 -9.55
N GLU A 61 43.16 -25.37 -9.65
CA GLU A 61 43.87 -24.97 -10.86
C GLU A 61 44.96 -25.99 -11.24
N VAL A 62 45.72 -26.49 -10.24
CA VAL A 62 46.68 -27.57 -10.47
C VAL A 62 45.99 -28.85 -10.96
N VAL A 63 44.81 -29.19 -10.43
CA VAL A 63 44.04 -30.35 -10.92
C VAL A 63 43.62 -30.15 -12.38
N ILE A 64 43.11 -28.98 -12.75
CA ILE A 64 42.69 -28.65 -14.12
C ILE A 64 43.88 -28.67 -15.10
N GLU A 65 45.07 -28.22 -14.67
CA GLU A 65 46.29 -28.29 -15.50
C GLU A 65 46.72 -29.74 -15.78
N LEU A 66 46.58 -30.62 -14.79
CA LEU A 66 46.92 -32.03 -14.93
C LEU A 66 45.83 -32.77 -15.72
N GLU A 67 44.58 -32.67 -15.29
CA GLU A 67 43.41 -33.29 -15.91
C GLU A 67 42.39 -32.24 -16.35
N PRO A 68 42.51 -31.69 -17.59
CA PRO A 68 41.61 -30.66 -18.09
C PRO A 68 40.13 -31.05 -18.17
N LYS A 69 39.82 -32.35 -18.02
CA LYS A 69 38.47 -32.91 -18.04
C LYS A 69 37.93 -33.27 -16.64
N ASN A 70 38.65 -32.93 -15.57
CA ASN A 70 38.19 -33.19 -14.21
C ASN A 70 37.08 -32.20 -13.85
N THR A 71 35.84 -32.70 -13.76
CA THR A 71 34.65 -31.85 -13.53
C THR A 71 34.61 -31.27 -12.12
N GLU A 72 34.98 -32.07 -11.13
CA GLU A 72 34.98 -31.72 -9.70
C GLU A 72 35.89 -30.52 -9.39
N ALA A 73 37.05 -30.41 -10.05
CA ALA A 73 37.93 -29.25 -9.90
C ALA A 73 37.33 -27.96 -10.48
N TYR A 74 36.57 -28.02 -11.58
CA TYR A 74 35.88 -26.85 -12.10
C TYR A 74 34.73 -26.40 -11.19
N PHE A 75 33.93 -27.34 -10.67
CA PHE A 75 32.87 -27.02 -9.71
C PHE A 75 33.43 -26.43 -8.42
N GLY A 76 34.43 -27.09 -7.81
CA GLY A 76 35.06 -26.59 -6.59
C GLY A 76 35.71 -25.21 -6.75
N MET A 77 36.28 -24.92 -7.93
CA MET A 77 36.81 -23.58 -8.24
C MET A 77 35.70 -22.54 -8.45
N ALA A 78 34.56 -22.93 -9.05
CA ALA A 78 33.40 -22.06 -9.20
C ALA A 78 32.76 -21.74 -7.84
N ASP A 79 32.61 -22.74 -6.96
CA ASP A 79 32.10 -22.58 -5.59
C ASP A 79 32.97 -21.61 -4.79
N ALA A 80 34.30 -21.73 -4.89
CA ALA A 80 35.22 -20.80 -4.25
C ALA A 80 35.02 -19.36 -4.74
N TYR A 81 34.84 -19.16 -6.05
CA TYR A 81 34.56 -17.82 -6.60
C TYR A 81 33.20 -17.26 -6.16
N LEU A 82 32.16 -18.10 -6.08
CA LEU A 82 30.85 -17.68 -5.58
C LEU A 82 30.92 -17.27 -4.10
N ALA A 83 31.61 -18.05 -3.27
CA ALA A 83 31.81 -17.74 -1.86
C ALA A 83 32.61 -16.45 -1.62
N MET A 84 33.49 -16.08 -2.58
CA MET A 84 34.20 -14.79 -2.57
C MET A 84 33.37 -13.61 -3.07
N GLY A 85 32.13 -13.83 -3.53
CA GLY A 85 31.32 -12.78 -4.15
C GLY A 85 31.80 -12.38 -5.55
N GLU A 86 32.46 -13.29 -6.28
CA GLU A 86 32.97 -13.09 -7.64
C GLU A 86 32.24 -13.95 -8.70
N PRO A 87 30.91 -13.85 -8.83
CA PRO A 87 30.09 -14.69 -9.72
C PRO A 87 30.50 -14.62 -11.19
N GLN A 88 31.03 -13.48 -11.67
CA GLN A 88 31.52 -13.37 -13.06
C GLN A 88 32.72 -14.30 -13.33
N LYS A 89 33.57 -14.54 -12.32
CA LYS A 89 34.69 -15.49 -12.44
C LYS A 89 34.20 -16.93 -12.37
N ALA A 90 33.22 -17.22 -11.51
CA ALA A 90 32.57 -18.53 -11.44
C ALA A 90 31.99 -18.93 -12.80
N VAL A 91 31.20 -18.05 -13.43
CA VAL A 91 30.67 -18.23 -14.80
C VAL A 91 31.79 -18.52 -15.80
N LYS A 92 32.88 -17.75 -15.77
CA LYS A 92 34.00 -17.94 -16.70
C LYS A 92 34.64 -19.32 -16.56
N ILE A 93 34.80 -19.82 -15.33
CA ILE A 93 35.35 -21.15 -15.05
C ILE A 93 34.39 -22.24 -15.46
N LEU A 94 33.10 -22.13 -15.16
CA LEU A 94 32.09 -23.11 -15.59
C LEU A 94 31.97 -23.18 -17.11
N LYS A 95 31.99 -22.04 -17.82
CA LYS A 95 32.05 -22.00 -19.29
C LYS A 95 33.31 -22.66 -19.86
N ARG A 96 34.44 -22.52 -19.18
CA ARG A 96 35.68 -23.22 -19.57
C ARG A 96 35.53 -24.72 -19.32
N GLY A 97 35.04 -25.11 -18.15
CA GLY A 97 34.76 -26.49 -17.78
C GLY A 97 33.85 -27.18 -18.78
N TYR A 98 32.72 -26.57 -19.17
CA TYR A 98 31.81 -27.09 -20.19
C TYR A 98 32.51 -27.33 -21.53
N ARG A 99 33.33 -26.38 -22.01
CA ARG A 99 34.07 -26.54 -23.28
C ARG A 99 35.05 -27.71 -23.28
N GLU A 100 35.67 -28.00 -22.15
CA GLU A 100 36.68 -29.06 -22.01
C GLU A 100 36.06 -30.44 -21.72
N THR A 101 34.96 -30.47 -20.97
CA THR A 101 34.33 -31.69 -20.44
C THR A 101 33.11 -32.13 -21.24
N GLY A 102 32.33 -31.18 -21.77
CA GLY A 102 30.98 -31.41 -22.32
C GLY A 102 29.92 -31.69 -21.27
N ASP A 103 30.18 -31.33 -20.00
CA ASP A 103 29.30 -31.57 -18.87
C ASP A 103 28.10 -30.62 -18.86
N GLU A 104 26.89 -31.15 -19.04
CA GLU A 104 25.67 -30.32 -19.14
C GLU A 104 25.26 -29.68 -17.81
N GLU A 105 25.68 -30.23 -16.66
CA GLU A 105 25.41 -29.62 -15.34
C GLU A 105 26.18 -28.29 -15.20
N MET A 106 27.44 -28.23 -15.64
CA MET A 106 28.18 -26.95 -15.71
C MET A 106 27.51 -25.94 -16.63
N LYS A 107 26.89 -26.44 -17.71
CA LYS A 107 26.20 -25.59 -18.68
C LYS A 107 24.96 -24.96 -18.07
N GLU A 108 24.12 -25.77 -17.45
CA GLU A 108 22.93 -25.31 -16.71
C GLU A 108 23.34 -24.26 -15.65
N LEU A 109 24.38 -24.57 -14.86
CA LEU A 109 24.82 -23.68 -13.78
C LEU A 109 25.38 -22.33 -14.28
N TYR A 110 26.21 -22.30 -15.33
CA TYR A 110 26.69 -21.02 -15.84
C TYR A 110 25.59 -20.22 -16.54
N GLU A 111 24.63 -20.88 -17.21
CA GLU A 111 23.51 -20.20 -17.87
C GLU A 111 22.57 -19.58 -16.83
N GLU A 112 22.35 -20.24 -15.70
CA GLU A 112 21.61 -19.71 -14.55
C GLU A 112 22.32 -18.51 -13.91
N LEU A 113 23.61 -18.65 -13.58
CA LEU A 113 24.41 -17.55 -13.01
C LEU A 113 24.53 -16.35 -13.96
N GLU A 114 24.68 -16.59 -15.27
CA GLU A 114 24.65 -15.49 -16.24
C GLU A 114 23.29 -14.84 -16.36
N ALA A 115 22.21 -15.61 -16.29
CA ALA A 115 20.88 -15.03 -16.28
C ALA A 115 20.74 -14.11 -15.06
N GLU A 116 21.09 -14.56 -13.85
CA GLU A 116 21.10 -13.76 -12.63
C GLU A 116 21.95 -12.48 -12.74
N LEU A 117 23.17 -12.60 -13.26
CA LEU A 117 24.09 -11.46 -13.41
C LEU A 117 23.62 -10.42 -14.42
N ASN A 118 22.82 -10.85 -15.40
CA ASN A 118 22.30 -9.98 -16.45
C ASN A 118 20.84 -9.57 -16.19
N ARG A 119 20.25 -9.89 -15.02
CA ARG A 119 18.91 -9.40 -14.69
C ARG A 119 18.94 -7.89 -14.56
N GLU A 120 18.00 -7.27 -15.25
CA GLU A 120 17.70 -5.86 -15.09
C GLU A 120 16.78 -5.68 -13.89
N GLN A 121 16.90 -4.56 -13.19
CA GLN A 121 15.94 -4.22 -12.16
C GLN A 121 14.60 -3.88 -12.83
N SER A 122 13.51 -4.38 -12.28
CA SER A 122 12.15 -3.94 -12.58
C SER A 122 11.63 -3.07 -11.45
N ASP A 123 10.81 -2.09 -11.77
CA ASP A 123 10.04 -1.35 -10.78
C ASP A 123 8.80 -2.18 -10.40
N LEU A 124 8.82 -2.72 -9.18
CA LEU A 124 7.69 -3.43 -8.59
C LEU A 124 7.08 -2.52 -7.54
N ASN A 125 5.80 -2.20 -7.68
CA ASN A 125 5.10 -1.32 -6.75
C ASN A 125 3.83 -1.99 -6.23
N ILE A 126 3.71 -2.15 -4.90
CA ILE A 126 2.45 -2.54 -4.27
C ILE A 126 1.53 -1.32 -4.29
N VAL A 127 0.48 -1.39 -5.10
CA VAL A 127 -0.46 -0.27 -5.34
C VAL A 127 -1.59 -0.30 -4.33
N GLN A 128 -2.13 -1.49 -4.02
CA GLN A 128 -3.25 -1.62 -3.11
C GLN A 128 -3.21 -2.92 -2.32
N ILE A 129 -3.59 -2.88 -1.04
CA ILE A 129 -3.83 -4.06 -0.20
C ILE A 129 -5.29 -4.03 0.25
N ASP A 130 -6.13 -4.83 -0.40
CA ASP A 130 -7.55 -4.93 -0.09
C ASP A 130 -7.80 -5.98 1.00
N THR A 131 -8.34 -5.51 2.13
CA THR A 131 -8.78 -6.33 3.26
C THR A 131 -10.31 -6.46 3.35
N GLY A 132 -11.05 -5.94 2.37
CA GLY A 132 -12.52 -5.90 2.37
C GLY A 132 -13.21 -7.27 2.49
N ASP A 133 -12.54 -8.33 2.03
CA ASP A 133 -12.98 -9.73 2.13
C ASP A 133 -12.20 -10.53 3.21
N PHE A 134 -11.72 -9.85 4.26
CA PHE A 134 -11.01 -10.47 5.38
C PHE A 134 -11.70 -11.77 5.87
N PRO A 135 -10.96 -12.89 6.07
CA PRO A 135 -9.49 -13.00 6.12
C PRO A 135 -8.80 -13.19 4.76
N ASN A 136 -9.51 -13.07 3.64
CA ASN A 136 -8.85 -13.08 2.33
C ASN A 136 -8.30 -11.69 2.02
N ILE A 137 -7.00 -11.63 1.77
CA ILE A 137 -6.28 -10.42 1.42
C ILE A 137 -5.97 -10.46 -0.07
N THR A 138 -6.22 -9.35 -0.77
CA THR A 138 -5.83 -9.19 -2.17
C THR A 138 -4.80 -8.08 -2.29
N VAL A 139 -3.61 -8.42 -2.79
CA VAL A 139 -2.53 -7.47 -3.04
C VAL A 139 -2.52 -7.14 -4.52
N TYR A 140 -2.75 -5.88 -4.87
CA TYR A 140 -2.59 -5.36 -6.22
C TYR A 140 -1.23 -4.70 -6.38
N PHE A 141 -0.51 -5.03 -7.44
CA PHE A 141 0.81 -4.48 -7.70
C PHE A 141 1.06 -4.27 -9.19
N SER A 142 1.82 -3.23 -9.52
CA SER A 142 2.33 -3.00 -10.86
C SER A 142 3.74 -3.60 -11.00
N LEU A 143 4.12 -3.86 -12.25
CA LEU A 143 5.43 -4.37 -12.58
C LEU A 143 5.87 -3.75 -13.91
N GLU A 144 6.90 -2.93 -13.86
CA GLU A 144 7.42 -2.18 -15.01
C GLU A 144 8.94 -2.39 -15.15
N ASP A 145 9.48 -2.23 -16.35
CA ASP A 145 10.92 -2.07 -16.53
C ASP A 145 11.35 -0.63 -16.16
N LEU A 146 12.66 -0.36 -16.13
CA LEU A 146 13.16 0.99 -15.84
C LEU A 146 12.86 2.03 -16.93
N GLU A 147 12.28 1.62 -18.05
CA GLU A 147 11.81 2.50 -19.12
C GLU A 147 10.31 2.83 -18.98
N GLY A 148 9.63 2.26 -17.98
CA GLY A 148 8.19 2.46 -17.72
C GLY A 148 7.28 1.54 -18.53
N ASN A 149 7.80 0.48 -19.15
CA ASN A 149 6.98 -0.49 -19.87
C ASN A 149 6.49 -1.58 -18.92
N PHE A 150 5.18 -1.86 -18.92
CA PHE A 150 4.61 -2.97 -18.14
C PHE A 150 5.18 -4.32 -18.55
N ILE A 151 5.64 -5.08 -17.55
CA ILE A 151 6.08 -6.47 -17.69
C ILE A 151 4.85 -7.36 -17.54
N ARG A 152 4.43 -7.99 -18.64
CA ARG A 152 3.22 -8.82 -18.73
C ARG A 152 3.54 -10.32 -18.73
N ASP A 153 2.48 -11.15 -18.68
CA ASP A 153 2.52 -12.61 -18.80
C ASP A 153 3.41 -13.35 -17.77
N ILE A 154 3.61 -12.76 -16.59
CA ILE A 154 4.40 -13.39 -15.52
C ILE A 154 3.75 -14.70 -15.05
N GLN A 155 4.60 -15.66 -14.70
CA GLN A 155 4.17 -16.97 -14.22
C GLN A 155 4.13 -16.99 -12.69
N PRO A 156 3.21 -17.75 -12.06
CA PRO A 156 3.10 -17.79 -10.60
C PRO A 156 4.41 -18.15 -9.87
N GLN A 157 5.28 -18.98 -10.47
CA GLN A 157 6.57 -19.38 -9.88
C GLN A 157 7.61 -18.25 -9.87
N GLN A 158 7.36 -17.17 -10.61
CA GLN A 158 8.22 -15.98 -10.66
C GLN A 158 7.87 -14.98 -9.56
N ILE A 159 6.78 -15.20 -8.82
CA ILE A 159 6.33 -14.33 -7.74
C ILE A 159 6.40 -15.10 -6.42
N GLN A 160 7.03 -14.46 -5.44
CA GLN A 160 7.00 -14.88 -4.04
C GLN A 160 6.33 -13.78 -3.23
N VAL A 161 5.38 -14.14 -2.38
CA VAL A 161 4.72 -13.21 -1.46
C VAL A 161 4.96 -13.66 -0.03
N LEU A 162 5.45 -12.74 0.79
CA LEU A 162 5.80 -12.98 2.18
C LEU A 162 4.93 -12.08 3.06
N GLU A 163 4.35 -12.63 4.12
CA GLU A 163 3.66 -11.90 5.17
C GLU A 163 4.49 -11.96 6.45
N SER A 164 4.54 -10.85 7.21
CA SER A 164 5.10 -10.86 8.56
C SER A 164 4.02 -10.83 9.63
N ASN A 165 4.29 -11.56 10.72
CA ASN A 165 3.47 -11.50 11.93
C ASN A 165 3.80 -10.26 12.78
N ALA A 166 3.08 -10.09 13.90
CA ALA A 166 3.29 -9.00 14.85
C ALA A 166 4.72 -8.94 15.43
N ASP A 167 5.44 -10.06 15.45
CA ASP A 167 6.83 -10.17 15.90
C ASP A 167 7.86 -9.89 14.77
N LYS A 168 7.38 -9.49 13.58
CA LYS A 168 8.17 -9.21 12.36
C LYS A 168 8.90 -10.44 11.80
N GLU A 169 8.41 -11.64 12.09
CA GLU A 169 8.87 -12.87 11.45
C GLU A 169 8.15 -13.04 10.11
N TRP A 170 8.92 -13.25 9.04
CA TRP A 170 8.41 -13.36 7.67
C TRP A 170 8.20 -14.83 7.27
N ALA A 171 7.05 -15.11 6.65
CA ALA A 171 6.74 -16.42 6.08
C ALA A 171 6.10 -16.26 4.69
N GLU A 172 6.39 -17.20 3.79
CA GLU A 172 5.76 -17.23 2.46
C GLU A 172 4.29 -17.64 2.58
N VAL A 173 3.41 -16.91 1.91
CA VAL A 173 1.97 -17.19 1.90
C VAL A 173 1.58 -17.92 0.62
N ALA A 174 0.75 -18.97 0.77
CA ALA A 174 0.18 -19.67 -0.37
C ALA A 174 -1.04 -18.91 -0.89
N GLY A 175 -1.01 -18.54 -2.17
CA GLY A 175 -2.08 -17.77 -2.81
C GLY A 175 -2.23 -18.06 -4.30
N SER A 176 -3.11 -17.31 -4.94
CA SER A 176 -3.35 -17.35 -6.38
C SER A 176 -3.01 -16.00 -7.00
N LEU A 177 -2.16 -16.03 -8.02
CA LEU A 177 -1.87 -14.90 -8.90
C LEU A 177 -2.89 -14.86 -10.05
N SER A 178 -3.49 -13.70 -10.26
CA SER A 178 -4.37 -13.39 -11.39
C SER A 178 -3.92 -12.09 -12.05
N PHE A 179 -4.05 -12.00 -13.37
CA PHE A 179 -3.84 -10.76 -14.12
C PHE A 179 -5.18 -10.08 -14.43
N SER A 180 -5.24 -8.76 -14.28
CA SER A 180 -6.45 -7.93 -14.44
C SER A 180 -7.12 -7.98 -15.82
N GLU A 181 -6.40 -8.42 -16.88
CA GLU A 181 -6.97 -8.60 -18.21
C GLU A 181 -7.66 -9.98 -18.37
N GLU A 182 -7.26 -10.99 -17.58
CA GLU A 182 -7.78 -12.36 -17.63
C GLU A 182 -8.89 -12.61 -16.60
N ASP A 183 -8.73 -12.06 -15.39
CA ASP A 183 -9.79 -11.92 -14.40
C ASP A 183 -10.37 -10.54 -14.62
N VAL A 184 -11.64 -10.46 -15.05
CA VAL A 184 -12.43 -9.22 -15.17
C VAL A 184 -12.65 -8.67 -13.75
N SER A 185 -11.58 -8.27 -13.08
CA SER A 185 -11.57 -7.84 -11.70
C SER A 185 -12.39 -6.56 -11.63
N LYS A 186 -13.40 -6.60 -10.77
CA LYS A 186 -14.30 -5.48 -10.59
C LYS A 186 -13.50 -4.28 -10.12
N ARG A 187 -13.79 -3.10 -10.68
CA ARG A 187 -13.20 -1.83 -10.25
C ARG A 187 -14.28 -0.98 -9.63
N SER A 188 -14.04 -0.50 -8.42
CA SER A 188 -14.95 0.35 -7.68
C SER A 188 -14.38 1.76 -7.65
N VAL A 189 -15.04 2.66 -8.37
CA VAL A 189 -14.59 4.04 -8.55
C VAL A 189 -15.51 4.97 -7.78
N GLU A 190 -14.96 5.68 -6.81
CA GLU A 190 -15.66 6.77 -6.14
C GLU A 190 -15.32 8.07 -6.87
N MET A 191 -16.28 8.63 -7.60
CA MET A 191 -16.11 9.94 -8.22
C MET A 191 -16.54 11.03 -7.24
N VAL A 192 -15.64 11.98 -7.01
CA VAL A 192 -15.85 13.11 -6.10
C VAL A 192 -15.85 14.38 -6.92
N MET A 193 -16.93 15.15 -6.90
CA MET A 193 -17.07 16.36 -7.69
C MET A 193 -17.30 17.58 -6.80
N ASP A 194 -16.39 18.53 -6.90
CA ASP A 194 -16.52 19.84 -6.28
C ASP A 194 -17.61 20.66 -6.98
N ILE A 195 -18.59 21.12 -6.22
CA ILE A 195 -19.65 22.01 -6.67
C ILE A 195 -19.66 23.33 -5.88
N SER A 196 -18.55 23.67 -5.21
CA SER A 196 -18.41 24.90 -4.44
C SER A 196 -18.56 26.16 -5.30
N GLY A 197 -18.77 27.32 -4.66
CA GLY A 197 -18.91 28.59 -5.38
C GLY A 197 -17.69 29.01 -6.21
N SER A 198 -16.48 28.54 -5.87
CA SER A 198 -15.26 28.81 -6.65
C SER A 198 -15.25 28.09 -8.01
N MET A 199 -15.99 26.98 -8.11
CA MET A 199 -16.12 26.15 -9.29
C MET A 199 -16.97 26.77 -10.41
N ASP A 200 -17.59 27.94 -10.22
CA ASP A 200 -18.47 28.62 -11.19
C ASP A 200 -17.91 28.65 -12.63
N ASN A 201 -16.60 28.82 -12.78
CA ASN A 201 -15.94 28.87 -14.09
C ASN A 201 -15.36 27.53 -14.56
N SER A 202 -15.19 26.56 -13.66
CA SER A 202 -14.47 25.31 -13.88
C SER A 202 -15.37 24.07 -13.97
N ILE A 203 -16.55 24.12 -13.35
CA ILE A 203 -17.50 23.01 -13.26
C ILE A 203 -17.85 22.44 -14.65
N ALA A 204 -18.05 23.29 -15.65
CA ALA A 204 -18.42 22.85 -16.99
C ALA A 204 -17.30 22.02 -17.66
N GLN A 205 -16.04 22.41 -17.44
CA GLN A 205 -14.88 21.70 -17.98
C GLN A 205 -14.63 20.39 -17.24
N LEU A 206 -14.68 20.41 -15.91
CA LEU A 206 -14.49 19.23 -15.08
C LEU A 206 -15.64 18.22 -15.21
N CYS A 207 -16.90 18.66 -15.36
CA CYS A 207 -18.00 17.76 -15.70
C CYS A 207 -17.77 17.09 -17.06
N LYS A 208 -17.22 17.81 -18.04
CA LYS A 208 -16.90 17.25 -19.35
C LYS A 208 -15.74 16.25 -19.27
N ALA A 209 -14.76 16.50 -18.40
CA ALA A 209 -13.69 15.54 -18.10
C ALA A 209 -14.23 14.26 -17.45
N ALA A 210 -15.04 14.41 -16.41
CA ALA A 210 -15.72 13.31 -15.74
C ALA A 210 -16.58 12.49 -16.71
N GLN A 211 -17.32 13.14 -17.62
CA GLN A 211 -18.09 12.46 -18.66
C GLN A 211 -17.22 11.63 -19.61
N GLU A 212 -16.07 12.15 -20.02
CA GLU A 212 -15.17 11.42 -20.92
C GLU A 212 -14.58 10.19 -20.24
N LEU A 213 -14.17 10.32 -18.96
CA LEU A 213 -13.68 9.18 -18.17
C LEU A 213 -14.78 8.12 -17.97
N LEU A 214 -16.02 8.53 -17.68
CA LEU A 214 -17.17 7.60 -17.60
C LEU A 214 -17.43 6.90 -18.94
N ASN A 215 -17.29 7.59 -20.08
CA ASN A 215 -17.47 6.99 -21.39
C ASN A 215 -16.45 5.87 -21.64
N GLN A 216 -15.22 6.01 -21.14
CA GLN A 216 -14.20 4.97 -21.26
C GLN A 216 -14.42 3.78 -20.33
N MET A 217 -15.06 4.01 -19.18
CA MET A 217 -15.53 2.93 -18.30
C MET A 217 -16.64 2.08 -18.94
N GLN A 218 -17.33 2.58 -19.98
CA GLN A 218 -18.41 1.84 -20.63
C GLN A 218 -17.88 0.56 -21.30
N GLY A 219 -18.43 -0.59 -20.88
CA GLY A 219 -18.04 -1.90 -21.41
C GLY A 219 -16.97 -2.61 -20.59
N GLY A 220 -16.35 -1.93 -19.61
CA GLY A 220 -15.52 -2.56 -18.58
C GLY A 220 -16.34 -3.02 -17.36
N ASN A 221 -15.67 -3.65 -16.39
CA ASN A 221 -16.29 -4.09 -15.14
C ASN A 221 -16.09 -3.06 -14.03
N TYR A 222 -16.82 -1.96 -14.15
CA TYR A 222 -16.79 -0.84 -13.23
C TYR A 222 -18.10 -0.73 -12.46
N ASP A 223 -18.01 -0.53 -11.14
CA ASP A 223 -19.06 0.09 -10.34
C ASP A 223 -18.61 1.50 -9.97
N VAL A 224 -19.44 2.49 -10.28
CA VAL A 224 -19.11 3.90 -10.06
C VAL A 224 -20.14 4.52 -9.13
N SER A 225 -19.66 5.30 -8.19
CA SER A 225 -20.44 6.16 -7.29
C SER A 225 -20.14 7.62 -7.61
N LEU A 226 -21.09 8.52 -7.34
CA LEU A 226 -20.89 9.97 -7.46
C LEU A 226 -21.27 10.67 -6.17
N THR A 227 -20.26 11.22 -5.52
CA THR A 227 -20.38 12.12 -4.39
C THR A 227 -20.04 13.53 -4.84
N VAL A 228 -20.88 14.50 -4.51
CA VAL A 228 -20.64 15.93 -4.75
C VAL A 228 -20.42 16.64 -3.44
N PHE A 229 -19.78 17.81 -3.45
CA PHE A 229 -19.63 18.60 -2.23
C PHE A 229 -19.58 20.11 -2.46
N ASP A 230 -20.16 20.83 -1.50
CA ASP A 230 -20.00 22.26 -1.27
C ASP A 230 -19.55 22.50 0.19
N ASP A 231 -20.40 23.11 1.02
CA ASP A 231 -20.29 23.12 2.48
C ASP A 231 -20.44 21.71 3.07
N ARG A 232 -21.12 20.81 2.35
CA ARG A 232 -21.34 19.42 2.77
C ARG A 232 -21.24 18.47 1.58
N TRP A 233 -20.86 17.23 1.84
CA TRP A 233 -20.92 16.18 0.84
C TRP A 233 -22.33 15.57 0.73
N GLU A 234 -22.70 15.18 -0.48
CA GLU A 234 -23.92 14.44 -0.80
C GLU A 234 -23.60 13.35 -1.84
N THR A 235 -23.98 12.10 -1.55
CA THR A 235 -23.91 11.01 -2.53
C THR A 235 -25.14 11.06 -3.42
N LEU A 236 -24.98 11.49 -4.68
CA LEU A 236 -26.06 11.57 -5.66
C LEU A 236 -26.39 10.20 -6.26
N VAL A 237 -25.37 9.35 -6.41
CA VAL A 237 -25.51 8.01 -6.98
C VAL A 237 -24.66 7.03 -6.18
N ASP A 238 -25.30 6.09 -5.50
CA ASP A 238 -24.62 4.95 -4.90
C ASP A 238 -23.92 4.09 -5.97
N TYR A 239 -22.89 3.33 -5.58
CA TYR A 239 -22.15 2.43 -6.48
C TYR A 239 -23.07 1.63 -7.41
N THR A 240 -22.86 1.82 -8.71
CA THR A 240 -23.67 1.21 -9.75
C THR A 240 -22.85 0.88 -10.99
N SER A 241 -23.18 -0.25 -11.62
CA SER A 241 -22.67 -0.59 -12.95
C SER A 241 -23.41 0.18 -14.06
N ASN A 242 -24.46 0.93 -13.73
CA ASN A 242 -25.19 1.78 -14.68
C ASN A 242 -24.50 3.14 -14.84
N ILE A 243 -23.39 3.15 -15.59
CA ILE A 243 -22.58 4.34 -15.89
C ILE A 243 -23.42 5.51 -16.43
N GLN A 244 -24.50 5.23 -17.17
CA GLN A 244 -25.37 6.27 -17.69
C GLN A 244 -26.15 7.00 -16.58
N ALA A 245 -26.46 6.34 -15.46
CA ALA A 245 -27.10 7.00 -14.32
C ALA A 245 -26.17 8.08 -13.74
N VAL A 246 -24.89 7.76 -13.57
CA VAL A 246 -23.87 8.71 -13.10
C VAL A 246 -23.70 9.87 -14.09
N SER A 247 -23.60 9.56 -15.38
CA SER A 247 -23.50 10.57 -16.45
C SER A 247 -24.69 11.55 -16.48
N ASN A 248 -25.90 11.08 -16.16
CA ASN A 248 -27.08 11.94 -16.13
C ASN A 248 -27.02 12.97 -14.98
N GLU A 249 -26.54 12.58 -13.79
CA GLU A 249 -26.43 13.49 -12.66
C GLU A 249 -25.37 14.59 -12.89
N LEU A 250 -24.24 14.25 -13.52
CA LEU A 250 -23.21 15.24 -13.89
C LEU A 250 -23.74 16.38 -14.79
N ASN A 251 -24.80 16.15 -15.57
CA ASN A 251 -25.42 17.17 -16.43
C ASN A 251 -26.32 18.16 -15.67
N ASN A 252 -26.67 17.86 -14.42
CA ASN A 252 -27.62 18.64 -13.62
C ASN A 252 -26.95 19.38 -12.45
N LEU A 253 -25.62 19.33 -12.35
CA LEU A 253 -24.89 19.98 -11.28
C LEU A 253 -24.95 21.51 -11.40
N TYR A 254 -25.02 22.16 -10.25
CA TYR A 254 -24.99 23.61 -10.07
C TYR A 254 -24.03 23.94 -8.94
N THR A 255 -23.42 25.11 -9.01
CA THR A 255 -22.40 25.55 -8.05
C THR A 255 -23.00 26.41 -6.94
N GLY A 256 -22.43 26.33 -5.74
CA GLY A 256 -22.84 27.11 -4.57
C GLY A 256 -22.09 26.70 -3.30
N GLY A 257 -22.23 27.47 -2.21
CA GLY A 257 -21.63 27.13 -0.92
C GLY A 257 -20.10 27.31 -0.81
N GLY A 258 -19.54 26.91 0.32
CA GLY A 258 -18.11 26.78 0.63
C GLY A 258 -17.52 25.46 0.15
N THR A 259 -16.37 25.05 0.72
CA THR A 259 -15.56 23.94 0.19
C THR A 259 -15.02 23.03 1.31
N ALA A 260 -15.63 21.85 1.48
CA ALA A 260 -15.25 20.80 2.44
C ALA A 260 -14.62 19.57 1.73
N LEU A 261 -13.50 19.77 1.04
CA LEU A 261 -12.84 18.76 0.20
C LEU A 261 -12.30 17.59 1.03
N TYR A 262 -11.55 17.84 2.09
CA TYR A 262 -10.90 16.75 2.85
C TYR A 262 -11.91 15.86 3.57
N ASP A 263 -12.95 16.43 4.18
CA ASP A 263 -14.04 15.66 4.81
C ASP A 263 -14.79 14.81 3.77
N THR A 264 -14.92 15.32 2.54
CA THR A 264 -15.52 14.57 1.43
C THR A 264 -14.64 13.40 1.00
N LEU A 265 -13.34 13.62 0.80
CA LEU A 265 -12.38 12.57 0.45
C LEU A 265 -12.29 11.50 1.54
N GLU A 266 -12.33 11.89 2.81
CA GLU A 266 -12.40 10.97 3.96
C GLU A 266 -13.63 10.06 3.86
N ASN A 267 -14.80 10.64 3.63
CA ASN A 267 -16.03 9.89 3.47
C ASN A 267 -15.99 8.97 2.24
N SER A 268 -15.46 9.45 1.14
CA SER A 268 -15.26 8.68 -0.10
C SER A 268 -14.31 7.49 0.10
N LEU A 269 -13.26 7.63 0.91
CA LEU A 269 -12.41 6.49 1.32
C LEU A 269 -13.25 5.44 2.06
N TYR A 270 -14.05 5.83 3.05
CA TYR A 270 -14.93 4.91 3.78
C TYR A 270 -15.97 4.23 2.88
N GLN A 271 -16.47 4.91 1.85
CA GLN A 271 -17.38 4.30 0.87
C GLN A 271 -16.65 3.27 -0.01
N ALA A 272 -15.45 3.61 -0.49
CA ALA A 272 -14.64 2.78 -1.36
C ALA A 272 -14.17 1.48 -0.68
N ILE A 273 -13.69 1.54 0.56
CA ILE A 273 -13.19 0.36 1.29
C ILE A 273 -14.25 -0.72 1.48
N ASN A 274 -15.53 -0.34 1.46
CA ASN A 274 -16.67 -1.24 1.58
C ASN A 274 -17.05 -1.94 0.27
N GLN A 275 -16.43 -1.55 -0.85
CA GLN A 275 -16.66 -2.19 -2.14
C GLN A 275 -15.74 -3.39 -2.37
N GLN A 276 -15.85 -4.01 -3.54
CA GLN A 276 -15.13 -5.22 -3.92
C GLN A 276 -14.25 -4.94 -5.13
N GLY A 277 -13.06 -5.55 -5.14
CA GLY A 277 -12.11 -5.44 -6.24
C GLY A 277 -11.20 -4.21 -6.09
N GLN A 278 -10.58 -3.78 -7.20
CA GLN A 278 -9.67 -2.64 -7.21
C GLN A 278 -10.44 -1.36 -6.88
N LYS A 279 -9.94 -0.55 -5.96
CA LYS A 279 -10.64 0.66 -5.49
C LYS A 279 -9.75 1.89 -5.67
N TYR A 280 -10.33 2.95 -6.19
CA TYR A 280 -9.66 4.25 -6.28
C TYR A 280 -10.70 5.38 -6.30
N ILE A 281 -10.24 6.57 -5.90
CA ILE A 281 -11.03 7.80 -5.90
C ILE A 281 -10.60 8.65 -7.10
N LEU A 282 -11.58 9.20 -7.82
CA LEU A 282 -11.36 10.23 -8.84
C LEU A 282 -11.99 11.55 -8.37
N ALA A 283 -11.16 12.47 -7.90
CA ALA A 283 -11.61 13.77 -7.40
C ALA A 283 -11.44 14.86 -8.45
N PHE A 284 -12.48 15.67 -8.64
CA PHE A 284 -12.52 16.81 -9.56
C PHE A 284 -12.77 18.07 -8.74
N THR A 285 -11.77 18.95 -8.62
CA THR A 285 -11.81 20.12 -7.73
C THR A 285 -10.90 21.21 -8.26
N ASP A 286 -11.04 22.45 -7.75
CA ASP A 286 -10.08 23.54 -7.94
C ASP A 286 -9.09 23.68 -6.76
N GLY A 287 -9.18 22.80 -5.76
CA GLY A 287 -8.18 22.57 -4.72
C GLY A 287 -8.33 23.42 -3.45
N GLU A 288 -9.38 24.24 -3.35
CA GLU A 288 -9.64 24.99 -2.11
C GLU A 288 -10.21 24.06 -1.03
N ASP A 289 -9.70 24.16 0.19
CA ASP A 289 -10.34 23.57 1.38
C ASP A 289 -10.38 24.65 2.47
N ASN A 290 -11.58 24.92 2.99
CA ASN A 290 -11.78 25.98 3.98
C ASN A 290 -12.73 25.59 5.12
N SER A 291 -13.31 24.39 5.06
CA SER A 291 -14.40 23.96 5.94
C SER A 291 -14.25 22.52 6.45
N SER A 292 -13.16 21.81 6.13
CA SER A 292 -12.97 20.43 6.61
C SER A 292 -12.52 20.35 8.06
N SER A 293 -12.95 19.27 8.72
CA SER A 293 -12.64 18.94 10.11
C SER A 293 -11.36 18.13 10.26
N ILE A 294 -10.91 17.46 9.19
CA ILE A 294 -9.63 16.76 9.14
C ILE A 294 -8.57 17.56 8.38
N THR A 295 -7.31 17.28 8.68
CA THR A 295 -6.17 17.85 7.98
C THR A 295 -5.75 17.00 6.78
N LYS A 296 -4.99 17.60 5.86
CA LYS A 296 -4.33 16.90 4.74
C LYS A 296 -3.54 15.67 5.19
N ASP A 297 -2.72 15.80 6.23
CA ASP A 297 -1.85 14.71 6.69
C ASP A 297 -2.66 13.54 7.29
N GLU A 298 -3.78 13.84 7.95
CA GLU A 298 -4.73 12.83 8.42
C GLU A 298 -5.41 12.11 7.25
N LEU A 299 -5.81 12.84 6.20
CA LEU A 299 -6.37 12.25 4.99
C LEU A 299 -5.37 11.32 4.28
N ILE A 300 -4.12 11.77 4.10
CA ILE A 300 -3.04 10.97 3.50
C ILE A 300 -2.77 9.71 4.34
N SER A 301 -2.74 9.86 5.66
CA SER A 301 -2.57 8.72 6.58
C SER A 301 -3.71 7.72 6.44
N LEU A 302 -4.95 8.18 6.28
CA LEU A 302 -6.13 7.33 6.09
C LEU A 302 -6.11 6.61 4.73
N ALA A 303 -5.76 7.32 3.65
CA ALA A 303 -5.63 6.73 2.32
C ALA A 303 -4.55 5.65 2.29
N ASN A 304 -3.40 5.89 2.93
CA ASN A 304 -2.32 4.90 3.09
C ASN A 304 -2.72 3.73 3.99
N TYR A 305 -3.51 3.98 5.04
CA TYR A 305 -3.99 2.93 5.93
C TYR A 305 -4.88 1.92 5.18
N TYR A 306 -5.73 2.41 4.28
CA TYR A 306 -6.63 1.58 3.48
C TYR A 306 -6.10 1.20 2.11
N HIS A 307 -4.94 1.73 1.72
CA HIS A 307 -4.34 1.57 0.39
C HIS A 307 -5.34 1.86 -0.74
N VAL A 308 -6.02 3.01 -0.68
CA VAL A 308 -6.94 3.46 -1.73
C VAL A 308 -6.34 4.70 -2.41
N PRO A 309 -5.84 4.56 -3.65
CA PRO A 309 -5.32 5.67 -4.43
C PRO A 309 -6.34 6.79 -4.65
N ILE A 310 -5.91 8.03 -4.49
CA ILE A 310 -6.69 9.23 -4.80
C ILE A 310 -6.07 9.91 -6.02
N TYR A 311 -6.79 9.91 -7.13
CA TYR A 311 -6.44 10.70 -8.31
C TYR A 311 -7.16 12.03 -8.27
N ILE A 312 -6.44 13.12 -8.48
CA ILE A 312 -6.99 14.47 -8.44
C ILE A 312 -6.86 15.11 -9.81
N ILE A 313 -7.98 15.53 -10.38
CA ILE A 313 -8.09 16.24 -11.65
C ILE A 313 -8.49 17.69 -11.36
N MET A 314 -7.62 18.63 -11.73
CA MET A 314 -7.79 20.06 -11.46
C MET A 314 -7.64 20.88 -12.74
N GLU A 315 -8.39 21.97 -12.89
CA GLU A 315 -8.20 22.89 -14.02
C GLU A 315 -7.02 23.86 -13.77
N MET A 316 -6.11 24.00 -14.75
CA MET A 316 -4.97 24.93 -14.70
C MET A 316 -5.39 26.40 -14.80
N ASN A 317 -5.93 26.94 -13.71
CA ASN A 317 -6.21 28.36 -13.53
C ASN A 317 -5.58 28.89 -12.22
N GLN A 318 -5.46 28.05 -11.20
CA GLN A 318 -5.11 28.47 -9.84
C GLN A 318 -3.80 27.81 -9.36
N ALA A 319 -2.75 28.63 -9.17
CA ALA A 319 -1.40 28.15 -8.82
C ALA A 319 -1.14 28.02 -7.31
N TYR A 320 -2.09 28.40 -6.45
CA TYR A 320 -1.86 28.50 -5.00
C TYR A 320 -2.08 27.18 -4.25
N TRP A 321 -3.02 26.33 -4.70
CA TRP A 321 -3.43 25.10 -4.00
C TRP A 321 -2.90 23.81 -4.62
N THR A 322 -2.15 23.92 -5.73
CA THR A 322 -1.63 22.79 -6.50
C THR A 322 -0.75 21.87 -5.65
N GLN A 323 0.04 22.42 -4.71
CA GLN A 323 0.99 21.63 -3.93
C GLN A 323 0.30 20.62 -3.00
N ASP A 324 -0.76 21.02 -2.31
CA ASP A 324 -1.46 20.11 -1.39
C ASP A 324 -2.19 19.01 -2.17
N MET A 325 -2.75 19.32 -3.34
CA MET A 325 -3.37 18.34 -4.23
C MET A 325 -2.35 17.34 -4.78
N GLU A 326 -1.19 17.82 -5.24
CA GLU A 326 -0.09 16.95 -5.69
C GLU A 326 0.37 16.02 -4.57
N GLU A 327 0.48 16.53 -3.34
CA GLU A 327 0.91 15.74 -2.19
C GLU A 327 -0.13 14.68 -1.79
N ILE A 328 -1.43 15.04 -1.72
CA ILE A 328 -2.50 14.08 -1.43
C ILE A 328 -2.50 12.95 -2.45
N ALA A 329 -2.49 13.30 -3.74
CA ALA A 329 -2.56 12.30 -4.80
C ALA A 329 -1.35 11.36 -4.74
N ARG A 330 -0.14 11.93 -4.77
CA ARG A 330 1.10 11.13 -4.80
C ARG A 330 1.29 10.27 -3.55
N GLU A 331 1.09 10.86 -2.37
CA GLU A 331 1.30 10.13 -1.11
C GLU A 331 0.17 9.13 -0.81
N SER A 332 -0.97 9.18 -1.51
CA SER A 332 -2.01 8.15 -1.45
C SER A 332 -1.78 6.96 -2.41
N GLY A 333 -0.78 7.06 -3.29
CA GLY A 333 -0.54 6.09 -4.39
C GLY A 333 -1.34 6.38 -5.67
N GLY A 334 -1.99 7.55 -5.75
CA GLY A 334 -2.61 8.07 -6.96
C GLY A 334 -1.73 9.10 -7.67
N GLU A 335 -2.32 9.84 -8.60
CA GLU A 335 -1.63 10.86 -9.40
C GLU A 335 -2.44 12.15 -9.54
N PHE A 336 -1.74 13.27 -9.62
CA PHE A 336 -2.32 14.59 -9.79
C PHE A 336 -2.23 15.05 -11.25
N TYR A 337 -3.35 15.55 -11.76
CA TYR A 337 -3.48 15.97 -13.14
C TYR A 337 -4.07 17.37 -13.25
N ALA A 338 -3.24 18.30 -13.72
CA ALA A 338 -3.66 19.65 -14.02
C ALA A 338 -4.02 19.75 -15.51
N ILE A 339 -5.31 19.91 -15.82
CA ILE A 339 -5.81 19.98 -17.20
C ILE A 339 -5.97 21.44 -17.62
N SER A 340 -5.38 21.81 -18.75
CA SER A 340 -5.62 23.11 -19.40
C SER A 340 -6.69 23.01 -20.49
N SER A 341 -6.94 21.81 -21.00
CA SER A 341 -7.90 21.55 -22.06
C SER A 341 -8.41 20.10 -22.03
N ILE A 342 -9.46 19.84 -22.81
CA ILE A 342 -10.06 18.51 -22.92
C ILE A 342 -9.17 17.56 -23.72
N ASP A 343 -8.29 18.06 -24.58
CA ASP A 343 -7.40 17.21 -25.38
C ASP A 343 -6.35 16.50 -24.49
N GLU A 344 -5.97 17.11 -23.37
CA GLU A 344 -5.07 16.52 -22.34
C GLU A 344 -5.74 15.39 -21.55
N LEU A 345 -7.07 15.27 -21.61
CA LEU A 345 -7.81 14.19 -20.95
C LEU A 345 -7.56 12.83 -21.59
N TYR A 346 -7.13 12.80 -22.86
CA TYR A 346 -6.84 11.54 -23.54
C TYR A 346 -5.60 10.86 -22.95
N ASP A 347 -4.55 11.64 -22.67
CA ASP A 347 -3.31 11.14 -22.07
C ASP A 347 -3.57 10.74 -20.60
N LEU A 348 -4.30 11.58 -19.85
CA LEU A 348 -4.80 11.25 -18.50
C LEU A 348 -5.56 9.91 -18.46
N TYR A 349 -6.50 9.75 -19.37
CA TYR A 349 -7.27 8.52 -19.51
C TYR A 349 -6.34 7.33 -19.74
N TYR A 350 -5.42 7.47 -20.70
CA TYR A 350 -4.51 6.40 -21.03
C TYR A 350 -3.69 6.00 -19.79
N ASP A 351 -3.16 6.98 -19.05
CA ASP A 351 -2.33 6.74 -17.88
C ASP A 351 -3.10 6.03 -16.76
N ILE A 352 -4.24 6.58 -16.30
CA ILE A 352 -5.01 5.99 -15.19
C ILE A 352 -5.52 4.60 -15.56
N PHE A 353 -6.20 4.46 -16.70
CA PHE A 353 -6.89 3.22 -17.03
C PHE A 353 -5.93 2.14 -17.46
N GLN A 354 -4.89 2.44 -18.26
CA GLN A 354 -3.88 1.43 -18.58
C GLN A 354 -3.17 0.99 -17.32
N PHE A 355 -2.81 1.89 -16.42
CA PHE A 355 -2.18 1.49 -15.16
C PHE A 355 -3.08 0.52 -14.37
N GLN A 356 -4.34 0.87 -14.15
CA GLN A 356 -5.31 0.02 -13.44
C GLN A 356 -5.61 -1.31 -14.16
N GLU A 357 -5.56 -1.33 -15.49
CA GLU A 357 -5.72 -2.53 -16.33
C GLU A 357 -4.49 -3.43 -16.39
N ASN A 358 -3.32 -2.95 -15.96
CA ASN A 358 -2.07 -3.70 -15.94
C ASN A 358 -1.63 -4.14 -14.54
N LEU A 359 -2.47 -3.96 -13.52
CA LEU A 359 -2.17 -4.43 -12.17
C LEU A 359 -2.34 -5.94 -12.05
N TYR A 360 -1.33 -6.60 -11.50
CA TYR A 360 -1.46 -7.96 -11.01
C TYR A 360 -2.25 -7.98 -9.70
N SER A 361 -2.93 -9.09 -9.44
CA SER A 361 -3.57 -9.34 -8.16
C SER A 361 -3.08 -10.68 -7.59
N PHE A 362 -2.64 -10.66 -6.34
CA PHE A 362 -2.28 -11.87 -5.60
C PHE A 362 -3.21 -12.02 -4.40
N ARG A 363 -4.01 -13.08 -4.39
CA ARG A 363 -4.98 -13.35 -3.32
C ARG A 363 -4.51 -14.49 -2.44
N TYR A 364 -4.53 -14.28 -1.13
CA TYR A 364 -4.20 -15.29 -0.12
C TYR A 364 -5.12 -15.16 1.10
N THR A 365 -5.10 -16.15 1.98
CA THR A 365 -5.80 -16.09 3.27
C THR A 365 -4.76 -15.87 4.37
N THR A 366 -4.90 -14.79 5.14
CA THR A 366 -4.00 -14.53 6.28
C THR A 366 -4.38 -15.37 7.50
N GLU A 367 -3.38 -15.76 8.29
CA GLU A 367 -3.58 -16.35 9.62
C GLU A 367 -3.48 -15.31 10.75
N GLN A 368 -3.10 -14.07 10.42
CA GLN A 368 -3.01 -12.96 11.35
C GLN A 368 -4.39 -12.34 11.57
N ALA A 369 -4.59 -11.70 12.73
CA ALA A 369 -5.81 -10.99 13.04
C ALA A 369 -5.51 -9.82 13.99
N ASP A 370 -6.15 -8.68 13.72
CA ASP A 370 -6.12 -7.47 14.57
C ASP A 370 -4.69 -6.98 14.87
N SER A 371 -3.76 -7.17 13.93
CA SER A 371 -2.36 -6.75 14.06
C SER A 371 -1.82 -6.09 12.79
N GLU A 372 -0.86 -5.17 12.97
CA GLU A 372 -0.04 -4.67 11.86
C GLU A 372 0.84 -5.80 11.30
N CYS A 373 0.71 -6.05 10.01
CA CYS A 373 1.48 -7.03 9.25
C CYS A 373 2.26 -6.29 8.16
N GLY A 374 3.49 -6.74 7.90
CA GLY A 374 4.22 -6.40 6.68
C GLY A 374 3.89 -7.37 5.56
N ILE A 375 3.83 -6.88 4.32
CA ILE A 375 3.69 -7.67 3.10
C ILE A 375 4.87 -7.35 2.19
N ARG A 376 5.49 -8.38 1.61
CA ARG A 376 6.56 -8.23 0.63
C ARG A 376 6.24 -9.05 -0.60
N VAL A 377 6.32 -8.42 -1.77
CA VAL A 377 6.18 -9.07 -3.07
C VAL A 377 7.56 -9.06 -3.72
N VAL A 378 8.02 -10.24 -4.15
CA VAL A 378 9.30 -10.42 -4.82
C VAL A 378 9.04 -11.03 -6.19
N TYR A 379 9.57 -10.41 -7.23
CA TYR A 379 9.54 -10.88 -8.60
C TYR A 379 10.94 -11.31 -9.07
N ASN A 380 11.01 -12.51 -9.63
CA ASN A 380 12.23 -13.05 -10.21
C ASN A 380 11.94 -13.77 -11.53
N SER A 381 12.54 -13.29 -12.61
CA SER A 381 12.53 -13.94 -13.92
C SER A 381 13.96 -14.09 -14.46
N LYS A 382 14.11 -14.62 -15.68
CA LYS A 382 15.43 -14.67 -16.34
C LYS A 382 15.94 -13.29 -16.74
N GLN A 383 15.04 -12.32 -16.94
CA GLN A 383 15.37 -11.01 -17.49
C GLN A 383 15.30 -9.90 -16.43
N TYR A 384 14.36 -10.00 -15.50
CA TYR A 384 14.06 -8.96 -14.52
C TYR A 384 14.01 -9.50 -13.09
N ASN A 385 14.37 -8.67 -12.13
CA ASN A 385 14.04 -8.85 -10.72
C ASN A 385 13.53 -7.56 -10.07
N GLY A 386 12.66 -7.68 -9.09
CA GLY A 386 12.12 -6.54 -8.35
C GLY A 386 11.54 -6.98 -7.02
N GLU A 387 11.49 -6.08 -6.05
CA GLU A 387 10.83 -6.32 -4.77
C GLU A 387 10.15 -5.04 -4.29
N SER A 388 9.05 -5.22 -3.57
CA SER A 388 8.34 -4.14 -2.89
C SER A 388 7.82 -4.63 -1.56
N GLU A 389 7.80 -3.73 -0.58
CA GLU A 389 7.33 -4.01 0.76
C GLU A 389 6.35 -2.91 1.20
N SER A 390 5.28 -3.32 1.86
CA SER A 390 4.28 -2.42 2.42
C SER A 390 3.75 -3.01 3.73
N LYS A 391 2.81 -2.30 4.36
CA LYS A 391 2.19 -2.71 5.62
C LYS A 391 0.68 -2.58 5.56
N PHE A 392 -0.03 -3.44 6.27
CA PHE A 392 -1.47 -3.38 6.41
C PHE A 392 -1.90 -3.88 7.78
N ILE A 393 -3.14 -3.58 8.18
CA ILE A 393 -3.74 -4.18 9.38
C ILE A 393 -4.56 -5.40 8.96
N SER A 394 -4.28 -6.55 9.57
CA SER A 394 -4.97 -7.83 9.33
C SER A 394 -6.37 -7.86 9.94
N GLN A 395 -7.25 -6.98 9.44
CA GLN A 395 -8.64 -6.91 9.86
C GLN A 395 -9.53 -6.43 8.72
N LYS A 396 -10.84 -6.61 8.88
CA LYS A 396 -11.83 -6.02 7.98
C LYS A 396 -11.75 -4.48 8.06
N PRO A 397 -11.91 -3.74 6.94
CA PRO A 397 -11.95 -2.29 6.99
C PRO A 397 -13.05 -1.83 7.95
N MET A 398 -12.74 -0.81 8.75
CA MET A 398 -13.69 -0.28 9.72
C MET A 398 -14.85 0.36 8.96
N LYS A 399 -16.08 0.04 9.36
CA LYS A 399 -17.26 0.69 8.81
C LYS A 399 -17.55 1.95 9.61
N ARG A 400 -17.74 3.06 8.93
CA ARG A 400 -18.43 4.23 9.50
C ARG A 400 -19.91 3.85 9.67
N GLU A 401 -20.25 3.13 10.74
CA GLU A 401 -21.64 3.04 11.15
C GLU A 401 -22.00 4.35 11.82
N ARG A 402 -22.90 5.12 11.20
CA ARG A 402 -23.46 6.33 11.80
C ARG A 402 -24.31 5.88 12.99
N VAL A 403 -23.74 5.89 14.19
CA VAL A 403 -24.48 5.51 15.39
C VAL A 403 -25.47 6.61 15.68
N SER A 404 -26.71 6.44 15.23
CA SER A 404 -27.78 7.43 15.43
C SER A 404 -28.05 7.64 16.92
N ASN A 405 -28.53 8.84 17.30
CA ASN A 405 -29.03 9.13 18.65
C ASN A 405 -30.13 8.14 19.11
N SER A 406 -30.72 7.35 18.21
CA SER A 406 -31.60 6.23 18.57
C SER A 406 -30.93 5.12 19.40
N ALA A 407 -29.60 5.01 19.36
CA ALA A 407 -28.82 4.10 20.21
C ALA A 407 -28.66 4.62 21.65
N ILE A 408 -28.99 5.89 21.91
CA ILE A 408 -28.88 6.49 23.25
C ILE A 408 -30.00 5.95 24.14
N MET A 409 -29.62 5.29 25.23
CA MET A 409 -30.53 4.78 26.25
C MET A 409 -30.77 5.77 27.38
N GLU A 410 -29.71 6.47 27.81
CA GLU A 410 -29.76 7.38 28.95
C GLU A 410 -28.82 8.56 28.75
N ILE A 411 -29.27 9.74 29.16
CA ILE A 411 -28.48 10.97 29.20
C ILE A 411 -28.51 11.54 30.62
N GLU A 412 -27.36 12.01 31.10
CA GLU A 412 -27.20 12.60 32.43
C GLU A 412 -26.30 13.83 32.30
N ALA A 413 -26.64 14.93 32.96
CA ALA A 413 -25.75 16.08 33.09
C ALA A 413 -25.37 16.25 34.57
N SER A 414 -24.15 16.74 34.82
CA SER A 414 -23.73 17.12 36.17
C SER A 414 -24.63 18.21 36.78
N SER A 415 -25.16 19.08 35.92
CA SER A 415 -26.10 20.15 36.26
C SER A 415 -26.93 20.57 35.04
N SER A 416 -28.06 21.23 35.31
CA SER A 416 -28.83 21.94 34.28
C SER A 416 -29.45 23.19 34.88
N ARG A 417 -29.42 24.29 34.13
CA ARG A 417 -30.16 25.51 34.46
C ARG A 417 -31.66 25.28 34.35
N GLN A 418 -32.42 25.85 35.30
CA GLN A 418 -33.88 25.82 35.22
C GLN A 418 -34.39 26.46 33.91
N GLY A 419 -35.12 25.68 33.12
CA GLY A 419 -35.67 26.10 31.82
C GLY A 419 -34.82 25.73 30.60
N TYR A 420 -33.60 25.21 30.82
CA TYR A 420 -32.67 24.78 29.76
C TYR A 420 -32.12 23.38 30.10
N PRO A 421 -33.01 22.37 30.13
CA PRO A 421 -32.64 21.04 30.59
C PRO A 421 -31.82 20.29 29.53
N LEU A 422 -31.25 19.13 29.90
CA LEU A 422 -30.30 18.41 29.04
C LEU A 422 -30.94 17.89 27.75
N GLU A 423 -32.22 17.55 27.79
CA GLU A 423 -32.98 16.99 26.67
C GLU A 423 -32.96 17.90 25.45
N ASN A 424 -32.87 19.22 25.66
CA ASN A 424 -32.74 20.21 24.59
C ASN A 424 -31.47 19.99 23.74
N ALA A 425 -30.39 19.46 24.31
CA ALA A 425 -29.18 19.15 23.52
C ALA A 425 -29.35 17.90 22.63
N PHE A 426 -30.48 17.19 22.70
CA PHE A 426 -30.70 15.94 21.95
C PHE A 426 -32.03 15.94 21.18
N ASP A 427 -32.78 17.05 21.17
CA ASP A 427 -34.11 17.13 20.55
C ASP A 427 -34.08 17.50 19.05
N SER A 428 -32.89 17.77 18.50
CA SER A 428 -32.66 18.20 17.12
C SER A 428 -33.28 19.56 16.77
N ASP A 429 -33.56 20.41 17.76
CA ASP A 429 -34.08 21.76 17.60
C ASP A 429 -33.03 22.80 18.03
N ASP A 430 -32.42 23.47 17.04
CA ASP A 430 -31.37 24.49 17.24
C ASP A 430 -31.82 25.74 18.00
N ASP A 431 -33.14 25.97 18.12
CA ASP A 431 -33.70 27.07 18.90
C ASP A 431 -33.75 26.76 20.41
N THR A 432 -33.50 25.51 20.78
CA THR A 432 -33.39 25.09 22.18
C THR A 432 -31.93 24.81 22.56
N MET A 433 -31.65 24.81 23.86
CA MET A 433 -30.32 24.51 24.36
C MET A 433 -30.35 23.96 25.78
N TRP A 434 -29.35 23.13 26.08
CA TRP A 434 -28.92 22.88 27.45
C TRP A 434 -28.01 24.01 27.91
N ALA A 435 -28.16 24.41 29.17
CA ALA A 435 -27.22 25.29 29.85
C ALA A 435 -26.83 24.66 31.20
N GLU A 436 -25.54 24.67 31.52
CA GLU A 436 -24.98 24.01 32.70
C GLU A 436 -25.59 24.53 34.02
N GLY A 437 -25.68 25.85 34.22
CA GLY A 437 -26.45 26.46 35.32
C GLY A 437 -25.79 26.50 36.69
N VAL A 438 -24.50 26.19 36.81
CA VAL A 438 -23.68 26.44 38.00
C VAL A 438 -23.14 27.86 38.02
N ARG A 439 -22.43 28.21 39.09
CA ARG A 439 -21.79 29.52 39.21
C ARG A 439 -20.44 29.49 38.50
N GLY A 440 -20.28 30.33 37.47
CA GLY A 440 -19.06 30.44 36.68
C GLY A 440 -19.35 30.04 35.23
N ASN A 441 -18.31 29.64 34.49
CA ASN A 441 -18.44 29.29 33.08
C ASN A 441 -18.68 27.78 32.80
N GLY A 442 -19.10 27.01 33.82
CA GLY A 442 -19.32 25.57 33.66
C GLY A 442 -18.08 24.70 33.48
N ILE A 443 -16.87 25.19 33.78
CA ILE A 443 -15.65 24.35 33.71
C ILE A 443 -15.76 23.20 34.72
N GLY A 444 -15.58 21.97 34.24
CA GLY A 444 -15.74 20.72 34.99
C GLY A 444 -17.16 20.13 34.95
N GLU A 445 -18.13 20.85 34.39
CA GLU A 445 -19.46 20.28 34.13
C GLU A 445 -19.40 19.31 32.96
N TYR A 446 -20.27 18.30 32.98
CA TYR A 446 -20.23 17.22 32.01
C TYR A 446 -21.61 16.71 31.63
N ILE A 447 -21.65 16.09 30.45
CA ILE A 447 -22.76 15.29 29.96
C ILE A 447 -22.27 13.85 29.82
N ARG A 448 -23.03 12.90 30.36
CA ARG A 448 -22.84 11.46 30.18
C ARG A 448 -23.95 10.93 29.28
N ILE A 449 -23.55 10.11 28.31
CA ILE A 449 -24.41 9.43 27.36
C ILE A 449 -24.16 7.93 27.53
N SER A 450 -25.22 7.16 27.73
CA SER A 450 -25.16 5.69 27.79
C SER A 450 -25.92 5.11 26.59
N LEU A 451 -25.32 4.13 25.94
CA LEU A 451 -25.86 3.47 24.75
C LEU A 451 -26.55 2.15 25.10
N ASP A 452 -27.34 1.61 24.18
CA ASP A 452 -28.02 0.31 24.33
C ASP A 452 -27.06 -0.89 24.35
N GLU A 453 -25.96 -0.78 23.61
CA GLU A 453 -24.83 -1.71 23.64
C GLU A 453 -23.52 -0.99 23.28
N ALA A 454 -22.42 -1.75 23.26
CA ALA A 454 -21.12 -1.19 22.86
C ALA A 454 -21.07 -1.04 21.33
N HIS A 455 -21.00 0.21 20.87
CA HIS A 455 -20.88 0.58 19.46
C HIS A 455 -19.48 1.08 19.13
N GLU A 456 -19.06 0.95 17.87
CA GLU A 456 -17.85 1.61 17.37
C GLU A 456 -18.18 3.05 16.97
N LEU A 457 -17.77 4.00 17.80
CA LEU A 457 -18.01 5.43 17.55
C LEU A 457 -16.85 6.03 16.78
N ASN A 458 -17.17 6.81 15.76
CA ASN A 458 -16.22 7.51 14.90
C ASN A 458 -16.07 8.99 15.31
N GLY A 459 -17.00 9.51 16.11
CA GLY A 459 -16.92 10.87 16.61
C GLY A 459 -18.18 11.34 17.30
N ILE A 460 -18.21 12.63 17.60
CA ILE A 460 -19.40 13.36 18.07
C ILE A 460 -19.52 14.69 17.34
N SER A 461 -20.74 15.15 17.11
CA SER A 461 -21.05 16.46 16.55
C SER A 461 -21.66 17.32 17.65
N ILE A 462 -21.14 18.53 17.87
CA ILE A 462 -21.60 19.46 18.91
C ILE A 462 -22.04 20.77 18.26
N ARG A 463 -23.33 21.10 18.35
CA ARG A 463 -23.85 22.44 18.07
C ARG A 463 -23.57 23.33 19.27
N ASN A 464 -22.42 23.97 19.23
CA ASN A 464 -21.88 24.75 20.33
C ASN A 464 -22.70 26.03 20.58
N GLY A 465 -22.80 26.46 21.84
CA GLY A 465 -23.40 27.73 22.23
C GLY A 465 -24.94 27.78 22.19
N ASN A 466 -25.49 28.98 22.37
CA ASN A 466 -26.91 29.28 22.17
C ASN A 466 -27.12 29.76 20.72
N ARG A 467 -27.82 28.99 19.90
CA ARG A 467 -27.91 29.22 18.45
C ARG A 467 -29.19 29.90 17.97
N ASN A 468 -30.05 30.36 18.88
CA ASN A 468 -31.28 31.06 18.53
C ASN A 468 -31.05 32.31 17.65
N ASN A 469 -29.95 33.03 17.86
CA ASN A 469 -29.47 34.10 17.00
C ASN A 469 -27.99 34.41 17.30
N SER A 470 -27.32 35.08 16.37
CA SER A 470 -25.89 35.46 16.49
C SER A 470 -25.58 36.30 17.72
N ASP A 471 -26.51 37.17 18.15
CA ASP A 471 -26.28 38.00 19.34
C ASP A 471 -26.32 37.16 20.61
N ASP A 472 -27.21 36.17 20.69
CA ASP A 472 -27.30 35.28 21.84
C ASP A 472 -26.14 34.29 21.88
N TYR A 473 -25.62 33.86 20.74
CA TYR A 473 -24.41 33.03 20.66
C TYR A 473 -23.21 33.67 21.40
N GLU A 474 -23.01 34.98 21.20
CA GLU A 474 -21.93 35.73 21.85
C GLU A 474 -22.21 36.12 23.32
N LYS A 475 -23.48 36.11 23.73
CA LYS A 475 -23.87 36.49 25.11
C LYS A 475 -23.61 35.38 26.10
N TYR A 476 -23.71 34.12 25.69
CA TYR A 476 -23.49 32.94 26.54
C TYR A 476 -22.10 32.35 26.32
N GLY A 477 -21.64 31.57 27.29
CA GLY A 477 -20.41 30.80 27.17
C GLY A 477 -20.54 29.73 26.09
N ARG A 478 -19.42 29.45 25.42
CA ARG A 478 -19.32 28.42 24.38
C ARG A 478 -18.14 27.53 24.70
N ILE A 479 -18.25 26.26 24.37
CA ILE A 479 -17.20 25.29 24.68
C ILE A 479 -15.98 25.60 23.82
N LYS A 480 -14.80 25.64 24.45
CA LYS A 480 -13.53 25.76 23.73
C LYS A 480 -12.75 24.45 23.78
N ILE A 481 -12.70 23.78 24.93
CA ILE A 481 -11.99 22.51 25.06
C ILE A 481 -12.90 21.52 25.80
N ILE A 482 -13.01 20.30 25.28
CA ILE A 482 -13.67 19.17 25.94
C ILE A 482 -12.70 18.03 26.20
N GLN A 483 -13.06 17.21 27.19
CA GLN A 483 -12.51 15.87 27.36
C GLN A 483 -13.62 14.83 27.21
N VAL A 484 -13.45 13.88 26.30
CA VAL A 484 -14.31 12.72 26.14
C VAL A 484 -13.68 11.53 26.86
N THR A 485 -14.41 10.94 27.80
CA THR A 485 -14.04 9.69 28.50
C THR A 485 -14.95 8.56 28.05
N PHE A 486 -14.36 7.42 27.70
CA PHE A 486 -15.07 6.23 27.19
C PHE A 486 -15.28 5.17 28.27
N SER A 487 -16.04 4.10 27.96
CA SER A 487 -16.41 3.06 28.92
C SER A 487 -15.23 2.24 29.44
N ASP A 488 -14.17 2.12 28.64
CA ASP A 488 -12.90 1.48 29.01
C ASP A 488 -12.01 2.36 29.92
N GLY A 489 -12.42 3.61 30.16
CA GLY A 489 -11.69 4.60 30.94
C GLY A 489 -10.64 5.39 30.15
N SER A 490 -10.48 5.14 28.85
CA SER A 490 -9.63 5.96 27.98
C SER A 490 -10.21 7.36 27.82
N GLN A 491 -9.34 8.34 27.56
CA GLN A 491 -9.69 9.76 27.52
C GLN A 491 -9.05 10.44 26.30
N ARG A 492 -9.81 11.31 25.64
CA ARG A 492 -9.33 12.15 24.54
C ARG A 492 -9.78 13.59 24.74
N GLN A 493 -8.93 14.54 24.41
CA GLN A 493 -9.21 15.97 24.53
C GLN A 493 -9.32 16.59 23.15
N PHE A 494 -10.29 17.49 22.97
CA PHE A 494 -10.56 18.15 21.70
C PHE A 494 -10.77 19.65 21.93
N GLU A 495 -10.23 20.48 21.03
CA GLU A 495 -10.50 21.91 20.95
C GLU A 495 -11.60 22.14 19.91
N LEU A 496 -12.57 23.00 20.25
CA LEU A 496 -13.73 23.31 19.42
C LEU A 496 -13.59 24.73 18.88
N ASP A 497 -13.89 24.88 17.60
CA ASP A 497 -13.94 26.19 16.95
C ASP A 497 -15.11 27.03 17.45
N ASP A 498 -14.89 28.34 17.51
CA ASP A 498 -15.94 29.30 17.84
C ASP A 498 -16.77 29.66 16.58
N ASN A 499 -17.58 28.70 16.11
CA ASN A 499 -18.38 28.84 14.90
C ASN A 499 -19.90 28.79 15.20
N TYR A 500 -20.61 29.87 14.86
CA TYR A 500 -22.06 29.99 15.02
C TYR A 500 -22.86 29.14 14.02
N TYR A 501 -22.39 29.03 12.77
CA TYR A 501 -23.18 28.48 11.67
C TYR A 501 -23.15 26.95 11.68
N GLU A 502 -21.97 26.35 11.82
CA GLU A 502 -21.79 24.90 11.67
C GLU A 502 -21.54 24.20 13.01
N PRO A 503 -22.03 22.96 13.21
CA PRO A 503 -21.67 22.15 14.38
C PRO A 503 -20.17 21.81 14.37
N CYS A 504 -19.55 21.82 15.54
CA CYS A 504 -18.18 21.34 15.70
C CYS A 504 -18.17 19.81 15.57
N GLN A 505 -17.48 19.27 14.55
CA GLN A 505 -17.23 17.84 14.44
C GLN A 505 -16.01 17.46 15.28
N VAL A 506 -16.15 16.41 16.08
CA VAL A 506 -15.09 15.84 16.89
C VAL A 506 -14.86 14.42 16.40
N ASN A 507 -13.88 14.26 15.51
CA ASN A 507 -13.56 12.99 14.89
C ASN A 507 -12.58 12.18 15.74
N PHE A 508 -12.83 10.88 15.86
CA PHE A 508 -11.96 9.92 16.53
C PHE A 508 -11.10 9.21 15.47
N ILE A 509 -9.84 9.63 15.33
CA ILE A 509 -8.86 9.07 14.36
C ILE A 509 -8.92 7.53 14.30
N ASN A 510 -8.97 6.91 15.48
CA ASN A 510 -9.36 5.50 15.61
C ASN A 510 -10.74 5.43 16.27
N PRO A 511 -11.72 4.73 15.67
CA PRO A 511 -13.01 4.48 16.27
C PRO A 511 -12.87 3.87 17.65
N VAL A 512 -13.76 4.26 18.56
CA VAL A 512 -13.73 3.78 19.94
C VAL A 512 -14.94 2.91 20.17
N ARG A 513 -14.69 1.62 20.42
CA ARG A 513 -15.74 0.71 20.86
C ARG A 513 -16.12 1.04 22.30
N THR A 514 -17.30 1.60 22.50
CA THR A 514 -17.76 2.06 23.81
C THR A 514 -19.27 1.89 23.94
N ASP A 515 -19.75 1.68 25.16
CA ASP A 515 -21.18 1.72 25.52
C ASP A 515 -21.57 3.01 26.24
N SER A 516 -20.60 3.89 26.51
CA SER A 516 -20.84 5.17 27.18
C SER A 516 -19.79 6.23 26.84
N LEU A 517 -20.20 7.49 26.91
CA LEU A 517 -19.33 8.65 26.77
C LEU A 517 -19.58 9.60 27.93
N LYS A 518 -18.53 10.25 28.40
CA LYS A 518 -18.62 11.45 29.26
C LYS A 518 -17.89 12.59 28.58
N ILE A 519 -18.61 13.64 28.21
CA ILE A 519 -18.10 14.88 27.62
C ILE A 519 -17.98 15.91 28.76
N GLU A 520 -16.76 16.27 29.14
CA GLU A 520 -16.47 17.23 30.22
C GLU A 520 -15.89 18.53 29.64
N ILE A 521 -16.40 19.67 30.12
CA ILE A 521 -15.95 21.00 29.69
C ILE A 521 -14.64 21.34 30.41
N LEU A 522 -13.55 21.53 29.66
CA LEU A 522 -12.24 21.91 30.20
C LEU A 522 -11.92 23.40 30.05
N ASP A 523 -12.39 24.02 28.97
CA ASP A 523 -12.20 25.46 28.71
C ASP A 523 -13.37 26.01 27.87
N VAL A 524 -13.58 27.32 27.93
CA VAL A 524 -14.71 28.00 27.29
C VAL A 524 -14.30 29.33 26.66
N TYR A 525 -14.97 29.69 25.56
CA TYR A 525 -15.07 31.07 25.12
C TYR A 525 -16.07 31.78 26.03
N GLU A 526 -15.62 32.81 26.75
CA GLU A 526 -16.47 33.49 27.74
C GLU A 526 -17.59 34.28 27.05
N GLY A 527 -18.82 34.12 27.57
CA GLY A 527 -19.96 34.92 27.14
C GLY A 527 -19.79 36.39 27.52
N THR A 528 -20.24 37.28 26.65
CA THR A 528 -20.16 38.73 26.90
C THR A 528 -21.14 39.23 27.98
N THR A 529 -22.17 38.45 28.30
CA THR A 529 -23.26 38.86 29.21
C THR A 529 -23.57 37.84 30.30
N TYR A 530 -23.68 36.56 29.93
CA TYR A 530 -24.01 35.47 30.83
C TYR A 530 -22.80 34.56 31.00
N GLN A 531 -22.66 34.00 32.20
CA GLN A 531 -21.57 33.07 32.49
C GLN A 531 -21.94 31.64 32.12
N ASP A 532 -23.21 31.31 31.91
CA ASP A 532 -23.61 29.96 31.57
C ASP A 532 -23.10 29.53 30.20
N THR A 533 -22.49 28.34 30.13
CA THR A 533 -22.09 27.70 28.87
C THR A 533 -23.22 26.84 28.33
N CYS A 534 -23.50 26.99 27.03
CA CYS A 534 -24.64 26.40 26.37
C CYS A 534 -24.24 25.39 25.28
N ILE A 535 -25.09 24.39 25.06
CA ILE A 535 -25.02 23.45 23.94
C ILE A 535 -26.42 23.30 23.33
N ALA A 536 -26.54 23.60 22.04
CA ALA A 536 -27.81 23.52 21.30
C ALA A 536 -28.07 22.11 20.72
N GLY A 537 -27.04 21.26 20.62
CA GLY A 537 -27.21 19.94 20.02
C GLY A 537 -25.98 19.05 20.15
N ILE A 538 -26.21 17.76 20.35
CA ILE A 538 -25.21 16.69 20.35
C ILE A 538 -25.72 15.53 19.52
N SER A 539 -24.88 15.07 18.60
CA SER A 539 -25.09 13.82 17.87
C SER A 539 -23.87 12.92 18.02
N ILE A 540 -24.11 11.63 18.24
CA ILE A 540 -23.07 10.60 18.15
C ILE A 540 -22.96 10.14 16.69
N ASN A 541 -21.75 9.77 16.24
CA ASN A 541 -21.45 9.36 14.88
C ASN A 541 -20.61 8.08 14.84
#